data_AF-A0A2N2K0A9-F1
#
_entry.id   AF-A0A2N2K0A9-F1
#
_cell.length_a   1.000
_cell.length_b   1.000
_cell.length_c   1.000
_cell.angle_alpha   90.00
_cell.angle_beta   90.00
_cell.angle_gamma   90.00
#
_symmetry.space_group_name_H-M   'P 1'
#
loop_
_entity.id
_entity.type
_entity.pdbx_description
1 polymer ?
#
loop_
_entity_poly.entity_id
_entity_poly.type
_entity_poly.pdbx_seq_one_letter_code
_entity_poly.pdbx_strand_id
1 'polypeptide(L)'
;MEDLFELMTEKGGDAEKETRVRIGIRVKVSGLETPCAVTRACGSYDDLGREVLGIKNALDLLLTRAEKIFQGSRPGFASDPRQPAEEIWVALSGMNEKVFAEAFNSLEEGKRREVAEYVLTHCNVFSGNGRIFSERYDEESALIG
;
A
#
# COMPACT_ATOMS: atom_id res chain seq x y z
N MET A 1 -5.50 -2.37 22.13
CA MET A 1 -4.07 -2.10 21.93
C MET A 1 -3.69 -1.13 23.03
N GLU A 2 -3.48 -1.63 24.24
CA GLU A 2 -3.35 -0.78 25.43
C GLU A 2 -1.88 -0.37 25.61
N ASP A 3 -1.68 0.95 25.81
CA ASP A 3 -0.47 1.65 26.27
C ASP A 3 0.88 1.15 25.75
N LEU A 4 0.97 0.86 24.45
CA LEU A 4 2.25 0.52 23.79
C LEU A 4 3.28 1.65 23.96
N PHE A 5 2.81 2.89 23.87
CA PHE A 5 3.64 4.08 24.03
C PHE A 5 3.55 4.62 25.46
N GLU A 6 4.67 5.03 26.02
CA GLU A 6 4.74 5.66 27.34
C GLU A 6 5.62 6.91 27.34
N LEU A 7 5.36 7.82 28.27
CA LEU A 7 6.21 8.98 28.52
C LEU A 7 7.31 8.60 29.49
N MET A 8 8.56 8.71 29.05
CA MET A 8 9.73 8.53 29.91
C MET A 8 10.25 9.90 30.32
N THR A 9 10.52 10.09 31.61
CA THR A 9 11.06 11.35 32.15
C THR A 9 12.47 11.15 32.65
N GLU A 10 13.35 12.08 32.30
CA GLU A 10 14.71 12.14 32.82
C GLU A 10 14.88 13.43 33.63
N LYS A 11 15.34 13.27 34.87
CA LYS A 11 15.77 14.39 35.71
C LYS A 11 17.28 14.54 35.53
N GLY A 12 17.71 15.67 34.98
CA GLY A 12 19.14 16.02 34.94
C GLY A 12 19.71 16.11 36.36
N GLY A 13 20.92 15.58 36.57
CA GLY A 13 21.67 15.79 37.82
C GLY A 13 22.11 17.25 37.93
N ASP A 14 21.97 17.83 39.13
CA ASP A 14 22.20 19.23 39.56
C ASP A 14 23.08 20.07 38.60
N ALA A 15 22.64 21.21 38.05
CA ALA A 15 22.25 22.42 38.78
C ALA A 15 21.17 23.29 38.07
N GLU A 16 20.48 22.76 37.06
CA GLU A 16 19.28 23.37 36.47
C GLU A 16 18.32 22.24 36.11
N LYS A 17 17.19 22.15 36.82
CA LYS A 17 16.19 21.09 36.66
C LYS A 17 15.41 21.24 35.35
N GLU A 18 16.09 21.05 34.22
CA GLU A 18 15.40 20.90 32.95
C GLU A 18 14.84 19.48 32.90
N THR A 19 13.55 19.33 33.18
CA THR A 19 12.86 18.05 33.05
C THR A 19 12.84 17.70 31.57
N ARG A 20 13.46 16.59 31.19
CA ARG A 20 13.45 16.12 29.80
C ARG A 20 12.49 14.96 29.64
N VAL A 21 11.71 15.01 28.57
CA VAL A 21 10.66 14.03 28.27
C VAL A 21 10.97 13.37 26.94
N ARG A 22 10.74 12.06 26.84
CA ARG A 22 10.83 11.31 25.57
C ARG A 22 9.70 10.30 25.46
N ILE A 23 9.36 9.89 24.24
CA ILE A 23 8.42 8.80 23.98
C ILE A 23 9.20 7.48 24.03
N GLY A 24 8.68 6.51 24.78
CA GLY A 24 9.16 5.13 24.80
C GLY A 24 8.09 4.15 24.35
N ILE A 25 8.49 2.92 24.09
CA ILE A 25 7.61 1.76 23.93
C ILE A 25 7.99 0.67 24.91
N ARG A 26 6.99 -0.04 25.43
CA ARG A 26 7.24 -1.20 26.31
C ARG A 26 7.40 -2.46 25.47
N VAL A 27 8.60 -3.02 25.47
CA VAL A 27 8.91 -4.25 24.71
C VAL A 27 9.03 -5.41 25.68
N LYS A 28 8.33 -6.52 25.40
CA LYS A 28 8.43 -7.75 26.18
C LYS A 28 9.33 -8.75 25.47
N VAL A 29 10.51 -9.03 26.04
CA VAL A 29 11.48 -9.99 25.50
C VAL A 29 11.72 -11.07 26.55
N SER A 30 11.48 -12.34 26.21
CA SER A 30 11.68 -13.48 27.11
C SER A 30 10.98 -13.34 28.47
N GLY A 31 9.81 -12.70 28.50
CA GLY A 31 9.03 -12.46 29.72
C GLY A 31 9.41 -11.20 30.50
N LEU A 32 10.51 -10.53 30.14
CA LEU A 32 10.94 -9.26 30.74
C LEU A 32 10.37 -8.08 29.96
N GLU A 33 9.73 -7.14 30.67
CA GLU A 33 9.24 -5.89 30.08
C GLU A 33 10.33 -4.80 30.23
N THR A 34 10.79 -4.27 29.10
CA THR A 34 11.80 -3.21 29.07
C THR A 34 11.27 -1.99 28.31
N PRO A 35 11.32 -0.80 28.92
CA PRO A 35 11.00 0.45 28.23
C PRO A 35 12.14 0.81 27.26
N CYS A 36 11.82 1.01 25.99
CA CYS A 36 12.75 1.39 24.94
C CYS A 36 12.43 2.79 24.41
N ALA A 37 13.40 3.70 24.43
CA ALA A 37 13.21 5.05 23.90
C ALA A 37 13.02 5.02 22.37
N VAL A 38 12.02 5.75 21.89
CA VAL A 38 11.70 5.91 20.46
C VAL A 38 12.12 7.29 19.95
N THR A 39 12.15 8.29 20.83
CA THR A 39 12.56 9.66 20.51
C THR A 39 13.77 10.07 21.33
N ARG A 40 14.43 11.15 20.90
CA ARG A 40 15.37 11.87 21.76
C ARG A 40 14.67 12.48 22.97
N ALA A 41 15.46 12.90 23.95
CA ALA A 41 14.99 13.70 25.07
C ALA A 41 14.66 15.14 24.61
N CYS A 42 13.45 15.59 24.93
CA CYS A 42 12.93 16.91 24.61
C CYS A 42 12.88 17.77 25.87
N GLY A 43 13.39 19.01 25.79
CA GLY A 43 13.32 19.99 26.88
C GLY A 43 12.06 20.87 26.84
N SER A 44 11.30 20.82 25.75
CA SER A 44 10.09 21.60 25.55
C SER A 44 8.95 20.78 24.97
N TYR A 45 7.71 21.25 25.17
CA TYR A 45 6.52 20.64 24.56
C TYR A 45 6.56 20.71 23.04
N ASP A 46 7.05 21.82 22.48
CA ASP A 46 7.17 22.00 21.03
C ASP A 46 8.16 21.00 20.42
N ASP A 47 9.29 20.73 21.09
CA ASP A 47 10.23 19.70 20.65
C ASP A 47 9.61 18.32 20.65
N LEU A 48 8.87 17.97 21.72
CA LEU A 48 8.15 16.71 21.81
C LEU A 48 7.08 16.60 20.72
N GLY A 49 6.38 17.70 20.43
CA GLY A 49 5.41 17.79 19.34
C GLY A 49 6.01 17.47 17.98
N ARG A 50 7.22 17.95 17.69
CA ARG A 50 7.95 17.63 16.45
C ARG A 50 8.33 16.15 16.37
N GLU A 51 8.80 15.55 17.46
CA GLU A 51 9.12 14.11 17.51
C GLU A 51 7.88 13.24 17.29
N VAL A 52 6.76 13.59 17.94
CA VAL A 52 5.48 12.88 17.77
C VAL A 52 4.97 13.00 16.33
N LEU A 53 5.09 14.17 15.71
CA LEU A 53 4.74 14.36 14.30
C LEU A 53 5.61 13.48 13.38
N GLY A 54 6.91 13.36 13.69
CA GLY A 54 7.82 12.46 12.98
C GLY A 54 7.37 11.00 13.05
N ILE A 55 6.98 10.52 14.24
CA ILE A 55 6.45 9.16 14.42
C ILE A 55 5.16 8.96 13.61
N LYS A 56 4.21 9.91 13.67
CA LYS A 56 2.96 9.84 12.90
C LYS A 56 3.23 9.72 11.39
N ASN A 57 4.08 10.59 10.85
CA ASN A 57 4.45 10.54 9.44
C ASN A 57 5.13 9.22 9.05
N ALA A 58 5.94 8.64 9.94
CA ALA A 58 6.56 7.34 9.71
C ALA A 58 5.53 6.20 9.69
N LEU A 59 4.52 6.25 10.56
CA LEU A 59 3.39 5.31 10.57
C LEU A 59 2.54 5.45 9.31
N ASP A 60 2.25 6.68 8.87
CA ASP A 60 1.52 6.93 7.61
C ASP A 60 2.29 6.36 6.41
N LEU A 61 3.62 6.53 6.36
CA LEU A 61 4.45 5.93 5.33
C LEU A 61 4.43 4.39 5.39
N LEU A 62 4.37 3.80 6.58
CA LEU A 62 4.19 2.35 6.73
C LEU A 62 2.83 1.89 6.21
N LEU A 63 1.76 2.68 6.39
CA LEU A 63 0.46 2.37 5.79
C LEU A 63 0.53 2.39 4.26
N THR A 64 1.20 3.36 3.64
CA THR A 64 1.41 3.38 2.19
C THR A 64 2.24 2.18 1.70
N ARG A 65 3.23 1.74 2.48
CA ARG A 65 4.01 0.52 2.15
C ARG A 65 3.18 -0.74 2.34
N ALA A 66 2.39 -0.79 3.41
CA ALA A 66 1.48 -1.89 3.69
C ALA A 66 0.41 -2.00 2.62
N GLU A 67 -0.10 -0.88 2.09
CA GLU A 67 -0.98 -0.84 0.95
C GLU A 67 -0.36 -1.59 -0.24
N LYS A 68 0.91 -1.37 -0.59
CA LYS A 68 1.60 -2.14 -1.64
C LYS A 68 1.75 -3.63 -1.33
N ILE A 69 1.78 -4.02 -0.05
CA ILE A 69 1.89 -5.41 0.40
C ILE A 69 0.52 -6.10 0.42
N PHE A 70 -0.54 -5.40 0.83
CA PHE A 70 -1.92 -5.89 0.83
C PHE A 70 -2.58 -5.82 -0.55
N GLN A 71 -2.19 -4.85 -1.37
CA GLN A 71 -2.34 -4.88 -2.83
C GLN A 71 -1.36 -5.88 -3.47
N GLY A 72 -0.37 -6.33 -2.70
CA GLY A 72 0.68 -7.22 -3.16
C GLY A 72 0.08 -8.43 -3.82
N SER A 73 0.69 -8.86 -4.92
CA SER A 73 0.53 -10.23 -5.38
C SER A 73 -0.93 -10.73 -5.43
N ARG A 74 -1.87 -9.92 -5.94
CA ARG A 74 -2.79 -10.51 -6.91
C ARG A 74 -1.88 -11.14 -7.98
N PRO A 75 -2.21 -12.28 -8.61
CA PRO A 75 -1.61 -12.63 -9.89
C PRO A 75 -2.13 -11.60 -10.92
N GLY A 76 -1.83 -10.34 -10.68
CA GLY A 76 -2.08 -9.26 -11.58
C GLY A 76 -1.08 -9.46 -12.69
N PHE A 77 -1.59 -9.46 -13.90
CA PHE A 77 -0.80 -9.52 -15.08
C PHE A 77 0.21 -8.37 -15.01
N ALA A 78 1.45 -8.67 -14.61
CA ALA A 78 2.50 -7.68 -14.46
C ALA A 78 2.93 -7.25 -15.86
N SER A 79 2.15 -6.36 -16.45
CA SER A 79 2.50 -5.72 -17.71
C SER A 79 3.57 -4.70 -17.43
N ASP A 80 4.70 -4.79 -18.13
CA ASP A 80 5.58 -3.63 -18.30
C ASP A 80 4.72 -2.49 -18.88
N PRO A 81 4.78 -1.25 -18.38
CA PRO A 81 4.08 -0.11 -18.97
C PRO A 81 4.34 0.05 -20.49
N ARG A 82 5.50 -0.41 -20.97
CA ARG A 82 5.90 -0.39 -22.38
C ARG A 82 5.38 -1.56 -23.20
N GLN A 83 4.77 -2.57 -22.57
CA GLN A 83 4.31 -3.76 -23.27
C GLN A 83 3.15 -3.40 -24.22
N PRO A 84 3.14 -3.86 -25.49
CA PRO A 84 2.04 -3.59 -26.41
C PRO A 84 0.70 -4.21 -25.94
N ALA A 85 -0.42 -3.53 -26.24
CA ALA A 85 -1.77 -3.99 -25.91
C ALA A 85 -2.08 -5.40 -26.47
N GLU A 86 -1.57 -5.71 -27.66
CA GLU A 86 -1.68 -7.02 -28.30
C GLU A 86 -1.10 -8.15 -27.45
N GLU A 87 0.13 -7.99 -26.95
CA GLU A 87 0.80 -9.03 -26.17
C GLU A 87 0.08 -9.28 -24.84
N ILE A 88 -0.43 -8.21 -24.23
CA ILE A 88 -1.24 -8.28 -23.01
C ILE A 88 -2.52 -9.07 -23.30
N TRP A 89 -3.21 -8.75 -24.40
CA TRP A 89 -4.42 -9.45 -24.78
C TRP A 89 -4.18 -10.94 -25.09
N VAL A 90 -3.10 -11.28 -25.80
CA VAL A 90 -2.75 -12.68 -26.11
C VAL A 90 -2.67 -13.49 -24.81
N ALA A 91 -2.02 -12.96 -23.78
CA ALA A 91 -1.90 -13.65 -22.52
C ALA A 91 -3.22 -13.71 -21.72
N LEU A 92 -4.01 -12.62 -21.71
CA LEU A 92 -5.32 -12.57 -21.06
C LEU A 92 -6.35 -13.52 -21.71
N SER A 93 -6.33 -13.62 -23.03
CA SER A 93 -7.30 -14.41 -23.81
C SER A 93 -7.22 -15.92 -23.56
N GLY A 94 -6.06 -16.41 -23.10
CA GLY A 94 -5.84 -17.82 -22.75
C GLY A 94 -6.23 -18.18 -21.32
N MET A 95 -6.61 -17.20 -20.49
CA MET A 95 -6.99 -17.44 -19.09
C MET A 95 -8.43 -17.95 -18.98
N ASN A 96 -8.74 -18.63 -17.87
CA ASN A 96 -10.14 -18.90 -17.54
C ASN A 96 -10.88 -17.60 -17.19
N GLU A 97 -12.20 -17.58 -17.32
CA GLU A 97 -13.05 -16.39 -17.15
C GLU A 97 -12.85 -15.64 -15.83
N LYS A 98 -12.76 -16.35 -14.70
CA LYS A 98 -12.60 -15.71 -13.37
C LYS A 98 -11.25 -15.02 -13.26
N VAL A 99 -10.20 -15.70 -13.68
CA VAL A 99 -8.83 -15.17 -13.65
C VAL A 99 -8.66 -14.04 -14.67
N PHE A 100 -9.33 -14.12 -15.83
CA PHE A 100 -9.30 -13.10 -16.87
C PHE A 100 -9.79 -11.73 -16.36
N ALA A 101 -10.97 -11.67 -15.74
CA ALA A 101 -11.53 -10.41 -15.25
C ALA A 101 -10.67 -9.80 -14.13
N GLU A 102 -10.19 -10.63 -13.20
CA GLU A 102 -9.29 -10.21 -12.13
C GLU A 102 -7.95 -9.68 -12.68
N ALA A 103 -7.38 -10.37 -13.67
CA ALA A 103 -6.12 -9.99 -14.31
C ALA A 103 -6.25 -8.69 -15.12
N PHE A 104 -7.32 -8.53 -15.90
CA PHE A 104 -7.58 -7.30 -16.65
C PHE A 104 -7.77 -6.10 -15.70
N ASN A 105 -8.61 -6.25 -14.66
CA ASN A 105 -8.87 -5.19 -13.69
C ASN A 105 -7.66 -4.81 -12.83
N SER A 106 -6.63 -5.66 -12.78
CA SER A 106 -5.38 -5.39 -12.08
C SER A 106 -4.40 -4.49 -12.85
N LEU A 107 -4.57 -4.33 -14.17
CA LEU A 107 -3.76 -3.43 -14.98
C LEU A 107 -4.01 -1.98 -14.57
N GLU A 108 -3.04 -1.08 -14.81
CA GLU A 108 -3.27 0.36 -14.66
C GLU A 108 -4.35 0.84 -15.64
N GLU A 109 -5.13 1.87 -15.26
CA GLU A 109 -6.30 2.31 -16.04
C GLU A 109 -5.94 2.65 -17.50
N GLY A 110 -4.85 3.39 -17.72
CA GLY A 110 -4.39 3.72 -19.07
C GLY A 110 -4.16 2.46 -19.91
N LYS A 111 -3.60 1.41 -19.30
CA LYS A 111 -3.36 0.14 -19.98
C LYS A 111 -4.64 -0.66 -20.22
N ARG A 112 -5.60 -0.62 -19.29
CA ARG A 112 -6.93 -1.20 -19.50
C ARG A 112 -7.61 -0.58 -20.71
N ARG A 113 -7.54 0.75 -20.86
CA ARG A 113 -8.12 1.47 -22.02
C ARG A 113 -7.40 1.12 -23.33
N GLU A 114 -6.08 1.06 -23.35
CA GLU A 114 -5.31 0.64 -24.53
C GLU A 114 -5.65 -0.80 -24.97
N VAL A 115 -5.75 -1.73 -24.01
CA VAL A 115 -6.14 -3.11 -24.29
C VAL A 115 -7.59 -3.19 -24.73
N ALA A 116 -8.49 -2.43 -24.10
CA ALA A 116 -9.90 -2.36 -24.50
C ALA A 116 -10.06 -1.90 -25.95
N GLU A 117 -9.35 -0.83 -26.34
CA GLU A 117 -9.35 -0.35 -27.71
C GLU A 117 -8.87 -1.43 -28.67
N TYR A 118 -7.73 -2.08 -28.37
CA TYR A 118 -7.22 -3.19 -29.17
C TYR A 118 -8.23 -4.34 -29.32
N VAL A 119 -8.90 -4.74 -28.24
CA VAL A 119 -9.89 -5.83 -28.26
C VAL A 119 -11.09 -5.47 -29.13
N LEU A 120 -11.63 -4.27 -28.97
CA LEU A 120 -12.82 -3.82 -29.70
C LEU A 120 -12.56 -3.58 -31.19
N THR A 121 -11.31 -3.30 -31.57
CA THR A 121 -10.95 -2.94 -32.95
C THR A 121 -10.26 -4.08 -33.71
N HIS A 122 -9.51 -4.96 -33.04
CA HIS A 122 -8.65 -5.96 -33.69
C HIS A 122 -9.01 -7.42 -33.33
N CYS A 123 -9.80 -7.66 -32.28
CA CYS A 123 -10.05 -9.03 -31.79
C CYS A 123 -11.46 -9.54 -32.09
N ASN A 124 -11.61 -10.87 -32.11
CA ASN A 124 -12.93 -11.49 -32.20
C ASN A 124 -13.65 -11.43 -30.85
N VAL A 125 -14.58 -10.49 -30.72
CA VAL A 125 -15.39 -10.29 -29.51
C VAL A 125 -16.60 -11.22 -29.39
N PHE A 126 -16.85 -12.13 -30.34
CA PHE A 126 -18.03 -13.01 -30.31
C PHE A 126 -17.77 -14.37 -29.66
N SER A 127 -16.55 -14.63 -29.18
CA SER A 127 -16.18 -15.92 -28.60
C SER A 127 -15.14 -15.81 -27.48
N GLY A 128 -15.06 -16.84 -26.64
CA GLY A 128 -14.11 -16.92 -25.52
C GLY A 128 -14.16 -15.71 -24.59
N ASN A 129 -12.99 -15.26 -24.14
CA ASN A 129 -12.85 -14.06 -23.30
C ASN A 129 -13.20 -12.76 -24.05
N GLY A 130 -13.16 -12.74 -25.39
CA GLY A 130 -13.63 -11.60 -26.18
C GLY A 130 -15.13 -11.33 -26.00
N ARG A 131 -15.93 -12.40 -25.89
CA ARG A 131 -17.36 -12.28 -25.59
C ARG A 131 -17.61 -11.74 -24.19
N ILE A 132 -16.94 -12.32 -23.19
CA ILE A 132 -17.04 -11.87 -21.80
C ILE A 132 -16.65 -10.40 -21.68
N PHE A 133 -15.56 -10.00 -22.36
CA PHE A 133 -15.12 -8.62 -22.43
C PHE A 133 -16.24 -7.72 -22.99
N SER A 134 -16.79 -8.03 -24.17
CA SER A 134 -17.83 -7.21 -24.79
C SER A 134 -19.13 -7.10 -23.97
N GLU A 135 -19.45 -8.12 -23.18
CA GLU A 135 -20.68 -8.16 -22.37
C GLU A 135 -20.56 -7.42 -21.04
N ARG A 136 -19.34 -7.37 -20.46
CA ARG A 136 -19.13 -6.94 -19.07
C ARG A 136 -18.18 -5.76 -18.90
N TYR A 137 -17.45 -5.38 -19.95
CA TYR A 137 -16.60 -4.20 -19.90
C TYR A 137 -17.46 -2.93 -19.83
N ASP A 138 -17.14 -2.08 -18.86
CA ASP A 138 -17.74 -0.78 -18.66
C ASP A 138 -16.78 0.31 -19.14
N GLU A 139 -17.21 1.10 -20.12
CA GLU A 139 -16.36 2.11 -20.79
C GLU A 139 -16.02 3.31 -19.87
N GLU A 140 -16.91 3.63 -18.94
CA GLU A 140 -16.74 4.75 -18.00
C GLU A 140 -15.64 4.43 -16.99
N SER A 141 -15.77 3.30 -16.29
CA SER A 141 -14.82 2.84 -15.26
C SER A 141 -13.59 2.11 -15.80
N ALA A 142 -13.63 1.68 -17.07
CA ALA A 142 -12.63 0.83 -17.71
C ALA A 142 -12.37 -0.48 -16.94
N LEU A 143 -13.43 -1.10 -16.41
CA LEU A 143 -13.39 -2.36 -15.66
C LEU A 143 -14.32 -3.41 -16.27
N ILE A 144 -14.06 -4.67 -15.96
CA ILE A 144 -14.95 -5.80 -16.27
C ILE A 144 -15.74 -6.16 -14.99
N GLY A 145 -17.07 -6.17 -15.10
CA GLY A 145 -18.01 -6.53 -14.04
C GLY A 145 -18.21 -8.03 -13.80
#